data_AF-A0A443Q7F7-F1
#
_entry.id   AF-A0A443Q7F7-F1
#
_cell.length_a   1.000
_cell.length_b   1.000
_cell.length_c   1.000
_cell.angle_alpha   90.00
_cell.angle_beta   90.00
_cell.angle_gamma   90.00
#
_symmetry.space_group_name_H-M   'P 1'
#
loop_
_entity.id
_entity.type
_entity.pdbx_description
1 polymer ?
#
loop_
_entity_poly.entity_id
_entity_poly.type
_entity_poly.pdbx_seq_one_letter_code
_entity_poly.pdbx_strand_id
1 'polypeptide(L)'
;DAVWNQSGYFQLNKSESERKIIENIKNITFRVATILKKPYVIEKIGAKKFEGKEKYEGYCIDLLEAMANEEGFDYEIFLNPENSNVKLEAN
;
A
#
# COMPACT_ATOMS: atom_id res chain seq x y z
N ASP A 1 7.88 -26.12 -8.14
CA ASP A 1 8.29 -27.47 -7.73
C ASP A 1 9.21 -27.41 -6.52
N ALA A 2 8.89 -28.17 -5.47
CA ALA A 2 9.72 -28.21 -4.27
C ALA A 2 11.02 -28.99 -4.55
N VAL A 3 12.16 -28.42 -4.13
CA VAL A 3 13.48 -29.06 -4.26
C VAL A 3 14.02 -29.37 -2.87
N TRP A 4 14.33 -30.63 -2.62
CA TRP A 4 14.97 -31.10 -1.39
C TRP A 4 16.45 -30.72 -1.36
N ASN A 5 16.96 -30.27 -0.21
CA ASN A 5 18.39 -30.10 0.03
C ASN A 5 18.88 -30.98 1.19
N GLN A 6 20.19 -31.22 1.27
CA GLN A 6 20.83 -32.10 2.26
C GLN A 6 20.70 -31.60 3.72
N SER A 7 20.22 -30.37 3.93
CA SER A 7 20.07 -29.74 5.24
C SER A 7 18.74 -30.08 5.93
N GLY A 8 17.81 -30.77 5.25
CA GLY A 8 16.50 -31.14 5.80
C GLY A 8 15.49 -29.98 5.86
N TYR A 9 15.84 -28.80 5.33
CA TYR A 9 14.95 -27.65 5.27
C TYR A 9 14.25 -27.59 3.91
N PHE A 10 12.93 -27.55 3.93
CA PHE A 10 12.10 -27.36 2.75
C PHE A 10 12.25 -25.93 2.23
N GLN A 11 12.74 -25.77 0.99
CA GLN A 11 12.71 -24.47 0.30
C GLN A 11 11.59 -24.48 -0.75
N LEU A 12 10.58 -23.63 -0.54
CA LEU A 12 9.57 -23.33 -1.55
C LEU A 12 10.23 -22.55 -2.69
N ASN A 13 10.62 -23.24 -3.75
CA ASN A 13 11.02 -22.57 -4.98
C ASN A 13 9.76 -21.93 -5.59
N LYS A 14 9.62 -20.61 -5.44
CA LYS A 14 8.63 -19.81 -6.18
C LYS A 14 8.75 -20.15 -7.67
N SER A 15 7.62 -20.46 -8.28
CA SER A 15 7.51 -20.76 -9.71
C SER A 15 8.01 -19.58 -10.54
N GLU A 16 8.44 -19.86 -11.77
CA GLU A 16 8.95 -18.84 -12.68
C GLU A 16 7.89 -17.76 -12.97
N SER A 17 6.62 -18.16 -13.06
CA SER A 17 5.47 -17.25 -13.18
C SER A 17 5.31 -16.35 -11.95
N GLU A 18 5.42 -16.89 -10.73
CA GLU A 18 5.36 -16.08 -9.50
C GLU A 18 6.52 -15.09 -9.39
N ARG A 19 7.74 -15.50 -9.77
CA ARG A 19 8.90 -14.59 -9.81
C ARG A 19 8.66 -13.44 -10.79
N LYS A 20 8.16 -13.75 -11.97
CA LYS A 20 7.83 -12.76 -13.00
C LYS A 20 6.73 -11.80 -12.54
N ILE A 21 5.72 -12.29 -11.80
CA ILE A 21 4.67 -11.44 -11.21
C ILE A 21 5.28 -10.47 -10.17
N ILE A 22 6.16 -10.96 -9.29
CA ILE A 22 6.79 -10.12 -8.25
C ILE A 22 7.74 -9.09 -8.86
N GLU A 23 8.54 -9.48 -9.85
CA GLU A 23 9.36 -8.52 -10.61
C GLU A 23 8.52 -7.45 -11.29
N ASN A 24 7.33 -7.83 -11.79
CA ASN A 24 6.42 -6.89 -12.41
C ASN A 24 5.80 -5.92 -11.38
N ILE A 25 5.44 -6.40 -10.18
CA ILE A 25 4.86 -5.58 -9.11
C ILE A 25 5.82 -4.45 -8.69
N LYS A 26 7.13 -4.71 -8.67
CA LYS A 26 8.13 -3.69 -8.30
C LYS A 26 8.20 -2.51 -9.26
N ASN A 27 7.74 -2.67 -10.49
CA ASN A 27 7.73 -1.63 -11.51
C ASN A 27 6.35 -0.99 -11.69
N ILE A 28 5.39 -1.29 -10.81
CA ILE A 28 4.02 -0.77 -10.87
C ILE A 28 3.81 0.24 -9.74
N THR A 29 3.29 1.41 -10.09
CA THR A 29 2.77 2.39 -9.13
C THR A 29 1.26 2.20 -8.99
N PHE A 30 0.80 1.80 -7.81
CA PHE A 30 -0.62 1.62 -7.52
C PHE A 30 -1.29 2.95 -7.19
N ARG A 31 -2.40 3.25 -7.88
CA ARG A 31 -3.25 4.39 -7.53
C ARG A 31 -4.29 3.97 -6.51
N VAL A 32 -4.10 4.37 -5.25
CA VAL A 32 -4.94 3.95 -4.13
C VAL A 32 -6.04 4.98 -3.90
N ALA A 33 -7.28 4.58 -4.16
CA ALA A 33 -8.45 5.40 -3.87
C ALA A 33 -8.77 5.37 -2.35
N THR A 34 -8.85 6.54 -1.71
CA THR A 34 -9.12 6.64 -0.26
C THR A 34 -9.99 7.84 0.12
N ILE A 35 -10.39 7.90 1.39
CA ILE A 35 -11.16 8.97 2.02
C ILE A 35 -10.48 9.50 3.27
N LEU A 36 -10.68 10.79 3.57
CA LEU A 36 -10.24 11.37 4.84
C LEU A 36 -11.18 10.90 5.96
N LYS A 37 -10.66 10.06 6.85
CA LYS A 37 -11.40 9.57 8.02
C LYS A 37 -10.42 9.24 9.15
N LYS A 38 -10.52 9.97 10.26
CA LYS A 38 -9.72 9.67 11.46
C LYS A 38 -10.18 8.33 12.09
N PRO A 39 -9.26 7.45 12.54
CA PRO A 39 -7.78 7.54 12.54
C PRO A 39 -7.08 6.89 11.34
N TYR A 40 -7.83 6.57 10.29
CA TYR A 40 -7.38 5.74 9.17
C TYR A 40 -6.56 6.50 8.14
N VAL A 41 -7.07 7.65 7.68
CA VAL A 41 -6.37 8.56 6.76
C VAL A 41 -6.69 9.99 7.14
N ILE A 42 -5.64 10.76 7.37
CA ILE A 42 -5.68 12.12 7.90
C ILE A 42 -4.72 12.96 7.06
N GLU A 43 -5.14 14.17 6.69
CA GLU A 43 -4.22 15.13 6.08
C GLU A 43 -3.34 15.76 7.18
N LYS A 44 -2.02 15.73 7.01
CA LYS A 44 -1.06 16.25 7.98
C LYS A 44 -1.24 17.75 8.20
N ILE A 45 -0.92 18.20 9.42
CA ILE A 45 -0.86 19.64 9.72
C ILE A 45 0.24 20.26 8.85
N GLY A 46 -0.14 21.19 7.98
CA GLY A 46 0.79 21.81 7.03
C GLY A 46 1.08 20.97 5.78
N ALA A 47 0.18 20.06 5.41
CA ALA A 47 0.26 19.23 4.19
C ALA A 47 0.64 20.00 2.90
N LYS A 48 0.40 21.31 2.82
CA LYS A 48 0.87 22.19 1.74
C LYS A 48 2.39 22.14 1.51
N LYS A 49 3.18 21.77 2.51
CA LYS A 49 4.64 21.64 2.43
C LYS A 49 5.12 20.29 1.89
N PHE A 50 4.22 19.31 1.82
CA PHE A 50 4.52 17.93 1.44
C PHE A 50 3.94 17.64 0.04
N GLU A 51 4.45 16.61 -0.63
CA GLU A 51 4.00 16.20 -1.95
C GLU A 51 3.51 14.74 -1.96
N GLY A 52 2.61 14.42 -2.89
CA GLY A 52 2.09 13.06 -3.06
C GLY A 52 1.52 12.42 -1.78
N LYS A 53 2.00 11.20 -1.48
CA LYS A 53 1.56 10.39 -0.34
C LYS A 53 2.00 10.96 1.03
N GLU A 54 3.03 11.80 1.08
CA GLU A 54 3.56 12.37 2.33
C GLU A 54 2.60 13.35 2.99
N LYS A 55 1.61 13.86 2.26
CA LYS A 55 0.55 14.74 2.78
C LYS A 55 -0.37 14.04 3.78
N TYR A 56 -0.37 12.70 3.79
CA TYR A 56 -1.32 11.91 4.56
C TYR A 56 -0.61 11.10 5.65
N GLU A 57 -1.33 10.85 6.74
CA GLU A 57 -0.91 9.99 7.85
C GLU A 57 -2.10 9.20 8.38
N GLY A 58 -1.84 8.20 9.21
CA GLY A 58 -2.86 7.38 9.85
C GLY A 58 -2.69 5.90 9.54
N TYR A 59 -3.54 5.09 10.18
CA TYR A 59 -3.38 3.64 10.18
C TYR A 59 -3.31 3.02 8.78
N CYS A 60 -4.13 3.49 7.83
CA CYS A 60 -4.10 2.95 6.46
C CYS A 60 -2.84 3.36 5.70
N ILE A 61 -2.26 4.52 6.01
CA ILE A 61 -1.02 4.98 5.38
C ILE A 61 0.16 4.15 5.90
N ASP A 62 0.23 3.91 7.21
CA ASP A 62 1.28 3.10 7.82
C ASP A 62 1.26 1.66 7.28
N LEU A 63 0.07 1.08 7.09
CA LEU A 63 -0.08 -0.24 6.48
C LEU A 63 0.36 -0.26 5.01
N LEU A 64 -0.04 0.74 4.22
CA LEU A 64 0.37 0.82 2.81
C LEU A 64 1.89 0.95 2.69
N GLU A 65 2.51 1.74 3.56
CA GLU A 65 3.95 1.90 3.59
C GLU A 65 4.67 0.61 3.99
N ALA A 66 4.15 -0.12 4.99
CA ALA A 66 4.70 -1.43 5.37
C ALA A 66 4.61 -2.45 4.21
N MET A 67 3.45 -2.53 3.54
CA MET A 67 3.26 -3.42 2.39
C MET A 67 4.13 -3.01 1.20
N ALA A 68 4.25 -1.71 0.91
CA ALA A 68 5.10 -1.18 -0.15
C ALA A 68 6.57 -1.52 0.09
N ASN A 69 7.04 -1.42 1.33
CA ASN A 69 8.40 -1.76 1.71
C ASN A 69 8.68 -3.27 1.66
N GLU A 70 7.72 -4.11 2.04
CA GLU A 70 7.87 -5.57 2.04
C GLU A 70 7.83 -6.15 0.62
N GLU A 71 6.87 -5.72 -0.21
CA GLU A 71 6.66 -6.25 -1.56
C GLU A 71 7.40 -5.46 -2.65
N GLY A 72 7.85 -4.25 -2.34
CA GLY A 72 8.67 -3.40 -3.20
C GLY A 72 7.91 -2.66 -4.30
N PHE A 73 6.61 -2.41 -4.14
CA PHE A 73 5.82 -1.58 -5.06
C PHE A 73 5.81 -0.12 -4.63
N ASP A 74 5.43 0.79 -5.53
CA ASP A 74 5.13 2.17 -5.17
C ASP A 74 3.63 2.47 -5.28
N TYR A 75 3.18 3.53 -4.62
CA TYR A 75 1.77 3.91 -4.64
C TYR A 75 1.58 5.42 -4.55
N GLU A 76 0.48 5.88 -5.12
CA GLU A 76 -0.01 7.25 -5.00
C GLU A 76 -1.39 7.27 -4.36
N ILE A 77 -1.68 8.34 -3.61
CA ILE A 77 -2.96 8.51 -2.93
C ILE A 77 -3.89 9.33 -3.81
N PHE A 78 -5.02 8.74 -4.16
CA PHE A 78 -6.12 9.40 -4.85
C PHE A 78 -7.29 9.58 -3.89
N LEU A 79 -7.54 10.82 -3.48
CA LEU A 79 -8.73 11.13 -2.70
C LEU A 79 -9.95 11.05 -3.59
N ASN A 80 -10.92 10.21 -3.22
CA ASN A 80 -12.21 10.21 -3.90
C ASN A 80 -13.04 11.42 -3.43
N PRO A 81 -13.46 12.33 -4.33
CA PRO A 81 -14.24 13.52 -3.96
C PRO A 81 -15.69 13.21 -3.55
N GLU A 82 -16.27 12.10 -4.03
CA GLU A 82 -17.72 11.80 -3.88
C GLU A 82 -18.12 11.43 -2.45
N ASN A 83 -17.22 10.85 -1.67
CA ASN A 83 -17.47 10.31 -0.33
C ASN A 83 -16.89 11.18 0.81
N SER A 84 -16.24 12.30 0.48
CA SER A 84 -15.95 13.35 1.47
C SER A 84 -17.21 14.12 1.90
N ASN A 85 -18.33 13.97 1.17
CA ASN A 85 -19.59 14.67 1.40
C ASN A 85 -20.71 13.84 2.05
N VAL A 86 -20.46 12.58 2.44
CA VAL A 86 -21.37 11.89 3.38
C VAL A 86 -21.05 12.44 4.78
N LYS A 87 -21.45 13.70 4.98
CA LYS A 87 -21.65 14.37 6.27
C LYS A 87 -22.23 13.35 7.25
N LEU A 88 -21.68 13.19 8.45
CA LEU A 88 -22.03 14.02 9.62
C LEU A 88 -23.56 14.15 9.89
N GLU A 89 -24.39 13.34 9.24
CA GLU A 89 -25.80 13.12 9.57
C GLU A 89 -25.88 11.85 10.42
N ALA A 90 -25.20 11.85 11.57
CA ALA A 90 -25.52 10.95 12.66
C ALA A 90 -26.29 11.80 13.68
N ASN A 91 -27.61 11.58 13.70
CA ASN A 91 -28.57 12.07 14.69
C ASN A 91 -28.09 11.91 16.13
#